data_AF-A0AA36D4C7-F1
#
_entry.id   AF-A0AA36D4C7-F1
#
_cell.length_a   1.000
_cell.length_b   1.000
_cell.length_c   1.000
_cell.angle_alpha   90.00
_cell.angle_beta   90.00
_cell.angle_gamma   90.00
#
_symmetry.space_group_name_H-M   'P 1'
#
loop_
_entity.id
_entity.type
_entity.pdbx_description
1 polymer ?
#
loop_
_entity_poly.entity_id
_entity_poly.type
_entity_poly.pdbx_seq_one_letter_code
_entity_poly.pdbx_strand_id
1 'polypeptide(L)'
;MARFSIFGLLALAGAASAAHECVWVTGKVICEHDPSKELNVEVRVYDRDSTFFLTKFIDPDDMMGVTFTSESGLFQLDGCGDDFDWLPGLKNRPEPYVQIRHYCNSAEGETITLPEFTTFVPDTFEIGEIRLDSPAMRAKLRKDRVEIPK
;
A
#
# COMPACT_ATOMS: atom_id res chain seq x y z
N MET A 1 -3.97 -37.28 37.33
CA MET A 1 -4.34 -36.97 35.92
C MET A 1 -4.10 -35.49 35.67
N ALA A 2 -2.84 -35.05 35.58
CA ALA A 2 -2.49 -33.63 35.43
C ALA A 2 -1.23 -33.44 34.56
N ARG A 3 -1.05 -34.32 33.56
CA ARG A 3 0.11 -34.30 32.65
C ARG A 3 -0.25 -34.04 31.18
N PHE A 4 -1.55 -34.04 30.85
CA PHE A 4 -2.03 -33.74 29.50
C PHE A 4 -2.26 -32.24 29.22
N SER A 5 -2.26 -31.38 30.25
CA SER A 5 -2.57 -29.94 30.08
C SER A 5 -1.38 -29.06 29.64
N ILE A 6 -0.12 -29.49 29.81
CA ILE A 6 1.03 -28.64 29.48
C ILE A 6 1.39 -28.72 27.99
N PHE A 7 1.24 -29.90 27.36
CA PHE A 7 1.51 -30.08 25.93
C PHE A 7 0.47 -29.39 25.03
N GLY A 8 -0.79 -29.28 25.47
CA GLY A 8 -1.82 -28.54 24.75
C GLY A 8 -1.57 -27.02 24.72
N LEU A 9 -1.06 -26.44 25.82
CA LEU A 9 -0.76 -25.01 25.89
C LEU A 9 0.48 -24.62 25.08
N LEU A 10 1.52 -25.46 24.99
CA LEU A 10 2.69 -25.16 24.15
C LEU A 10 2.37 -25.24 22.65
N ALA A 11 1.43 -26.10 22.23
CA ALA A 11 1.01 -26.18 20.83
C ALA A 11 0.20 -24.96 20.36
N LEU A 12 -0.44 -24.23 21.28
CA LEU A 12 -1.19 -22.99 21.00
C LEU A 12 -0.28 -21.75 20.90
N ALA A 13 0.92 -21.79 21.48
CA ALA A 13 1.83 -20.64 21.50
C ALA A 13 2.62 -20.43 20.19
N GLY A 14 2.63 -21.42 19.29
CA GLY A 14 3.34 -21.35 18.01
C GLY A 14 2.47 -20.96 16.81
N ALA A 15 1.20 -20.60 17.03
CA ALA A 15 0.18 -20.52 15.97
C ALA A 15 -0.16 -19.10 15.48
N ALA A 16 0.51 -18.06 15.96
CA ALA A 16 0.28 -16.69 15.51
C ALA A 16 1.62 -15.95 15.40
N SER A 17 2.33 -16.21 14.29
CA SER A 17 3.41 -15.35 13.83
C SER A 17 2.81 -14.44 12.76
N ALA A 18 3.04 -13.14 12.88
CA ALA A 18 2.71 -12.16 11.85
C ALA A 18 4.00 -11.40 11.54
N ALA A 19 4.29 -11.11 10.27
CA ALA A 19 5.35 -10.19 9.94
C ALA A 19 4.84 -8.76 10.12
N HIS A 20 5.52 -8.01 10.97
CA HIS A 20 5.31 -6.58 11.12
C HIS A 20 6.40 -5.84 10.37
N GLU A 21 6.04 -5.09 9.34
CA GLU A 21 7.00 -4.33 8.53
C GLU A 21 6.50 -2.90 8.33
N CYS A 22 7.43 -1.95 8.38
CA CYS A 22 7.13 -0.54 8.20
C CYS A 22 7.83 0.01 6.97
N VAL A 23 7.24 1.04 6.38
CA VAL A 23 7.77 1.74 5.22
C VAL A 23 7.93 3.23 5.50
N TRP A 24 8.96 3.82 4.91
CA TRP A 24 9.07 5.26 4.73
C TRP A 24 8.99 5.55 3.24
N VAL A 25 8.04 6.40 2.84
CA VAL A 25 7.80 6.73 1.44
C VAL A 25 7.90 8.23 1.27
N THR A 26 8.64 8.67 0.26
CA THR A 26 8.77 10.09 -0.09
C THR A 26 8.57 10.29 -1.58
N GLY A 27 8.13 11.49 -1.95
CA GLY A 27 7.99 11.85 -3.35
C GLY A 27 7.44 13.25 -3.54
N LYS A 28 7.17 13.56 -4.81
CA LYS A 28 6.57 14.83 -5.22
C LYS A 28 5.54 14.59 -6.31
N VAL A 29 4.38 15.21 -6.21
CA VAL A 29 3.42 15.26 -7.31
C VAL A 29 3.58 16.56 -8.10
N ILE A 30 3.33 16.50 -9.41
CA ILE A 30 3.39 17.65 -10.31
C ILE A 30 2.12 17.68 -11.17
N CYS A 31 1.50 18.85 -11.29
CA CYS A 31 0.40 19.12 -12.21
C CYS A 31 0.77 20.33 -13.06
N GLU A 32 1.32 20.12 -14.26
CA GLU A 32 1.95 21.19 -15.05
C GLU A 32 0.94 22.25 -15.49
N HIS A 33 -0.30 21.85 -15.80
CA HIS A 33 -1.32 22.78 -16.27
C HIS A 33 -2.02 23.57 -15.13
N ASP A 34 -1.98 23.07 -13.89
CA ASP A 34 -2.53 23.75 -12.72
C ASP A 34 -1.77 23.36 -11.43
N PRO A 35 -0.66 24.05 -11.10
CA PRO A 35 0.13 23.76 -9.90
C PRO A 35 -0.64 23.88 -8.59
N SER A 36 -1.78 24.60 -8.55
CA SER A 36 -2.61 24.67 -7.34
C SER A 36 -3.20 23.30 -6.96
N LYS A 37 -3.22 22.34 -7.90
CA LYS A 37 -3.68 20.97 -7.69
C LYS A 37 -2.61 20.06 -7.10
N GLU A 38 -1.41 20.56 -6.84
CA GLU A 38 -0.35 19.82 -6.15
C GLU A 38 -0.53 19.85 -4.62
N LEU A 39 -1.30 20.80 -4.10
CA LEU A 39 -1.61 20.91 -2.67
C LEU A 39 -2.71 19.92 -2.26
N ASN A 40 -2.53 19.30 -1.10
CA ASN A 40 -3.53 18.45 -0.45
C ASN A 40 -3.99 17.27 -1.32
N VAL A 41 -3.09 16.75 -2.14
CA VAL A 41 -3.24 15.47 -2.83
C VAL A 41 -3.07 14.38 -1.80
N GLU A 42 -4.04 13.47 -1.73
CA GLU A 42 -4.03 12.37 -0.77
C GLU A 42 -3.17 11.23 -1.29
N VAL A 43 -2.22 10.80 -0.46
CA VAL A 43 -1.29 9.70 -0.77
C VAL A 43 -1.44 8.64 0.31
N ARG A 44 -1.73 7.41 -0.11
CA ARG A 44 -1.93 6.25 0.78
C ARG A 44 -0.96 5.14 0.41
N VAL A 45 -0.46 4.43 1.42
CA VAL A 45 0.18 3.13 1.24
C VAL A 45 -0.78 2.06 1.72
N TYR A 46 -0.90 1.02 0.93
CA TYR A 46 -1.67 -0.17 1.23
C TYR A 46 -0.77 -1.39 1.22
N ASP A 47 -1.11 -2.40 2.00
CA ASP A 47 -0.64 -3.76 1.80
C ASP A 47 -1.52 -4.44 0.74
N ARG A 48 -0.91 -5.20 -0.17
CA ARG A 48 -1.67 -6.01 -1.12
C ARG A 48 -1.81 -7.41 -0.55
N ASP A 49 -2.94 -7.73 0.02
CA ASP A 49 -3.15 -9.09 0.51
C ASP A 49 -3.14 -10.13 -0.62
N SER A 50 -2.43 -11.22 -0.33
CA SER A 50 -2.11 -12.34 -1.20
C SER A 50 -3.16 -12.64 -2.29
N THR A 51 -2.64 -12.81 -3.50
CA THR A 51 -3.36 -13.11 -4.75
C THR A 51 -4.16 -14.42 -4.76
N PHE A 52 -4.13 -15.23 -3.70
CA PHE A 52 -4.96 -16.44 -3.62
C PHE A 52 -6.45 -16.09 -3.42
N PHE A 53 -7.28 -16.46 -4.40
CA PHE A 53 -8.73 -16.19 -4.41
C PHE A 53 -9.48 -16.63 -3.14
N LEU A 54 -8.95 -17.60 -2.39
CA LEU A 54 -9.54 -18.09 -1.15
C LEU A 54 -9.14 -17.28 0.10
N THR A 55 -8.09 -16.45 0.05
CA THR A 55 -7.58 -15.66 1.20
C THR A 55 -7.97 -14.18 1.12
N LYS A 56 -8.31 -13.64 -0.06
CA LYS A 56 -8.79 -12.25 -0.22
C LYS A 56 -10.05 -11.88 0.58
N PHE A 57 -10.86 -12.85 0.98
CA PHE A 57 -12.05 -12.61 1.82
C PHE A 57 -11.71 -12.57 3.32
N ILE A 58 -10.50 -13.02 3.67
CA ILE A 58 -10.01 -13.16 5.04
C ILE A 58 -9.10 -11.98 5.37
N ASP A 59 -8.33 -11.50 4.38
CA ASP A 59 -7.46 -10.32 4.47
C ASP A 59 -7.72 -9.40 3.26
N PRO A 60 -8.47 -8.29 3.44
CA PRO A 60 -8.68 -7.29 2.40
C PRO A 60 -7.66 -6.16 2.49
N ASP A 61 -7.02 -5.80 1.36
CA ASP A 61 -5.97 -4.76 1.24
C ASP A 61 -6.06 -3.69 2.35
N ASP A 62 -5.18 -3.80 3.34
CA ASP A 62 -5.19 -2.94 4.51
C ASP A 62 -4.43 -1.63 4.26
N MET A 63 -4.85 -0.55 4.91
CA MET A 63 -4.20 0.74 4.76
C MET A 63 -3.09 0.87 5.79
N MET A 64 -1.83 0.80 5.33
CA MET A 64 -0.65 0.96 6.18
C MET A 64 -0.45 2.41 6.65
N GLY A 65 -0.83 3.39 5.81
CA GLY A 65 -0.65 4.81 6.13
C GLY A 65 -1.25 5.78 5.11
N VAL A 66 -1.45 7.03 5.53
CA VAL A 66 -1.97 8.13 4.69
C VAL A 66 -1.28 9.44 5.01
N THR A 67 -1.02 10.25 3.98
CA THR A 67 -0.51 11.62 4.10
C THR A 67 -1.13 12.51 3.03
N PHE A 68 -0.84 13.81 3.10
CA PHE A 68 -1.25 14.79 2.12
C PHE A 68 -0.06 15.62 1.65
N THR A 69 -0.03 15.97 0.37
CA THR A 69 1.04 16.78 -0.20
C THR A 69 0.99 18.23 0.27
N SER A 70 2.16 18.85 0.41
CA SER A 70 2.34 20.27 0.67
C SER A 70 1.98 21.14 -0.55
N GLU A 71 2.05 22.48 -0.41
CA GLU A 71 1.87 23.44 -1.52
C GLU A 71 2.85 23.23 -2.68
N SER A 72 4.00 22.61 -2.40
CA SER A 72 5.03 22.29 -3.40
C SER A 72 4.89 20.89 -4.00
N GLY A 73 3.81 20.18 -3.68
CA GLY A 73 3.58 18.80 -4.11
C GLY A 73 4.40 17.74 -3.37
N LEU A 74 5.31 18.14 -2.46
CA LEU A 74 6.12 17.21 -1.67
C LEU A 74 5.27 16.46 -0.63
N PHE A 75 5.56 15.18 -0.43
CA PHE A 75 4.99 14.36 0.64
C PHE A 75 6.03 13.43 1.27
N GLN A 76 5.79 13.11 2.53
CA GLN A 76 6.44 12.06 3.28
C GLN A 76 5.36 11.27 4.02
N LEU A 77 5.47 9.95 3.98
CA LEU A 77 4.53 9.02 4.58
C LEU A 77 5.30 7.94 5.32
N ASP A 78 4.89 7.67 6.55
CA ASP A 78 5.22 6.49 7.32
C ASP A 78 3.98 5.62 7.51
N GLY A 79 4.16 4.30 7.49
CA GLY A 79 3.08 3.34 7.65
C GLY A 79 3.63 1.96 7.94
N CYS A 80 2.84 1.12 8.59
CA CYS A 80 3.20 -0.26 8.89
C CYS A 80 2.04 -1.19 8.54
N GLY A 81 2.37 -2.41 8.12
CA GLY A 81 1.43 -3.49 7.83
C GLY A 81 1.77 -4.70 8.69
N ASP A 82 0.74 -5.47 9.03
CA ASP A 82 0.84 -6.68 9.84
C ASP A 82 0.22 -7.85 9.08
N ASP A 83 1.08 -8.78 8.69
CA ASP A 83 0.72 -9.77 7.69
C ASP A 83 0.84 -11.18 8.31
N PHE A 84 -0.28 -11.90 8.41
CA PHE A 84 -0.31 -13.16 9.17
C PHE A 84 0.38 -14.30 8.39
N ASP A 85 1.26 -15.05 9.07
CA ASP A 85 1.92 -16.22 8.46
C ASP A 85 0.90 -17.34 8.23
N TRP A 86 0.35 -17.40 7.02
CA TRP A 86 -0.69 -18.36 6.61
C TRP A 86 -0.20 -19.82 6.62
N LEU A 87 1.12 -20.05 6.49
CA LEU A 87 1.75 -21.37 6.65
C LEU A 87 2.89 -21.32 7.69
N PRO A 88 2.95 -22.28 8.62
CA PRO A 88 4.07 -22.39 9.55
C PRO A 88 5.42 -22.46 8.82
N GLY A 89 6.28 -21.47 9.07
CA GLY A 89 7.63 -21.39 8.51
C GLY A 89 7.74 -20.63 7.18
N LEU A 90 6.64 -20.11 6.63
CA LEU A 90 6.66 -19.18 5.51
C LEU A 90 6.18 -17.81 5.98
N LYS A 91 7.07 -16.83 5.96
CA LYS A 91 6.71 -15.45 6.31
C LYS A 91 5.84 -14.85 5.22
N ASN A 92 4.66 -14.33 5.59
CA ASN A 92 3.93 -13.38 4.75
C ASN A 92 4.47 -12.00 5.10
N ARG A 93 5.13 -11.30 4.18
CA ARG A 93 5.57 -9.92 4.45
C ARG A 93 4.65 -9.01 3.66
N PRO A 94 4.32 -7.82 4.19
CA PRO A 94 3.55 -6.85 3.45
C PRO A 94 4.06 -6.64 2.03
N GLU A 95 3.12 -6.51 1.11
CA GLU A 95 3.31 -6.24 -0.31
C GLU A 95 2.89 -4.78 -0.62
N PRO A 96 3.67 -3.78 -0.15
CA PRO A 96 3.21 -2.41 -0.11
C PRO A 96 3.10 -1.81 -1.50
N TYR A 97 2.05 -1.02 -1.71
CA TYR A 97 1.85 -0.22 -2.91
C TYR A 97 1.20 1.12 -2.59
N VAL A 98 1.41 2.11 -3.47
CA VAL A 98 0.97 3.49 -3.24
C VAL A 98 -0.26 3.80 -4.11
N GLN A 99 -1.28 4.41 -3.50
CA GLN A 99 -2.37 5.06 -4.21
C GLN A 99 -2.33 6.57 -4.02
N ILE A 100 -2.58 7.31 -5.10
CA ILE A 100 -2.59 8.78 -5.11
C ILE A 100 -3.93 9.26 -5.64
N ARG A 101 -4.71 9.94 -4.80
CA ARG A 101 -6.00 10.53 -5.16
C ARG A 101 -5.82 12.02 -5.42
N HIS A 102 -6.06 12.45 -6.65
CA HIS A 102 -5.78 13.82 -7.10
C HIS A 102 -6.89 14.41 -7.97
N TYR A 103 -6.86 15.73 -8.15
CA TYR A 103 -7.86 16.49 -8.91
C TYR A 103 -7.25 17.26 -10.09
N CYS A 104 -6.02 16.92 -10.48
CA CYS A 104 -5.29 17.57 -11.58
C CYS A 104 -6.10 17.56 -12.89
N ASN A 105 -6.70 16.43 -13.31
CA ASN A 105 -7.34 16.35 -14.63
C ASN A 105 -8.89 16.42 -14.61
N SER A 106 -9.50 16.28 -13.44
CA SER A 106 -10.95 16.12 -13.29
C SER A 106 -11.39 16.62 -11.91
N ALA A 107 -12.51 17.33 -11.87
CA ALA A 107 -13.12 17.81 -10.63
C ALA A 107 -13.73 16.66 -9.81
N GLU A 108 -14.07 15.56 -10.46
CA GLU A 108 -14.54 14.32 -9.82
C GLU A 108 -13.39 13.55 -9.16
N GLY A 109 -12.14 13.87 -9.50
CA GLY A 109 -10.92 13.26 -8.99
C GLY A 109 -10.56 11.93 -9.64
N GLU A 110 -9.26 11.69 -9.79
CA GLU A 110 -8.65 10.49 -10.34
C GLU A 110 -7.78 9.80 -9.27
N THR A 111 -7.65 8.49 -9.36
CA THR A 111 -6.76 7.70 -8.49
C THR A 111 -5.72 7.00 -9.34
N ILE A 112 -4.45 7.15 -8.99
CA ILE A 112 -3.33 6.43 -9.57
C ILE A 112 -2.85 5.36 -8.59
N THR A 113 -2.63 4.15 -9.08
CA THR A 113 -2.00 3.07 -8.33
C THR A 113 -0.61 2.81 -8.89
N LEU A 114 0.42 2.94 -8.04
CA LEU A 114 1.79 2.61 -8.40
C LEU A 114 2.05 1.10 -8.22
N PRO A 115 3.07 0.53 -8.89
CA PRO A 115 3.48 -0.84 -8.64
C PRO A 115 3.89 -1.08 -7.19
N GLU A 116 3.85 -2.34 -6.77
CA GLU A 116 4.41 -2.79 -5.50
C GLU A 116 5.91 -2.47 -5.40
N PHE A 117 6.38 -2.30 -4.16
CA PHE A 117 7.79 -2.09 -3.86
C PHE A 117 8.20 -2.96 -2.65
N THR A 118 9.51 -3.09 -2.43
CA THR A 118 10.08 -4.00 -1.41
C THR A 118 11.10 -3.31 -0.50
N THR A 119 11.04 -1.98 -0.42
CA THR A 119 11.88 -1.16 0.46
C THR A 119 11.15 -0.94 1.78
N PHE A 120 11.80 -1.32 2.88
CA PHE A 120 11.28 -1.22 4.24
C PHE A 120 12.27 -0.47 5.13
N VAL A 121 11.80 0.02 6.27
CA VAL A 121 12.63 0.69 7.29
C VAL A 121 13.84 -0.21 7.64
N PRO A 122 15.06 0.35 7.76
CA PRO A 122 15.41 1.77 7.84
C PRO A 122 15.61 2.48 6.49
N ASP A 123 15.40 1.80 5.36
CA ASP A 123 15.54 2.41 4.05
C ASP A 123 14.26 3.15 3.64
N THR A 124 14.42 4.24 2.89
CA THR A 124 13.30 5.04 2.37
C THR A 124 13.02 4.67 0.93
N PHE A 125 11.76 4.40 0.61
CA PHE A 125 11.29 4.29 -0.77
C PHE A 125 11.10 5.69 -1.37
N GLU A 126 12.01 6.09 -2.25
CA GLU A 126 11.96 7.37 -2.96
C GLU A 126 11.25 7.19 -4.30
N ILE A 127 9.99 7.66 -4.42
CA ILE A 127 9.23 7.55 -5.68
C ILE A 127 9.74 8.54 -6.73
N GLY A 128 10.31 9.66 -6.29
CA GLY A 128 10.68 10.78 -7.15
C GLY A 128 9.47 11.64 -7.54
N GLU A 129 9.49 12.18 -8.76
CA GLU A 129 8.45 13.07 -9.28
C GLU A 129 7.37 12.31 -10.06
N ILE A 130 6.11 12.57 -9.72
CA ILE A 130 4.93 11.95 -10.32
C ILE A 130 4.12 13.02 -11.04
N ARG A 131 4.12 12.96 -12.38
CA ARG A 131 3.34 13.86 -13.22
C ARG A 131 1.89 13.38 -13.34
N LEU A 132 0.98 14.09 -12.68
CA LEU A 132 -0.44 13.75 -12.55
C LEU A 132 -1.23 13.95 -13.85
N ASP A 133 -0.75 14.79 -14.76
CA ASP A 133 -1.35 15.11 -16.06
C ASP A 133 -0.75 14.34 -17.24
N SER A 134 0.22 13.46 -16.99
CA SER A 134 0.88 12.68 -18.04
C SER A 134 -0.13 11.83 -18.84
N PRO A 135 -0.22 11.98 -20.17
CA PRO A 135 -1.08 11.15 -21.02
C PRO A 135 -0.76 9.65 -20.92
N ALA A 136 0.51 9.31 -20.70
CA ALA A 136 0.95 7.92 -20.51
C ALA A 136 0.42 7.34 -19.19
N MET A 137 0.43 8.14 -18.11
CA MET A 137 -0.15 7.73 -16.83
C MET A 137 -1.66 7.51 -17.00
N ARG A 138 -2.36 8.48 -17.61
CA ARG A 138 -3.80 8.36 -17.89
C ARG A 138 -4.15 7.16 -18.76
N ALA A 139 -3.34 6.85 -19.77
CA ALA A 139 -3.53 5.68 -20.62
C ALA A 139 -3.37 4.36 -19.85
N LYS A 140 -2.40 4.30 -18.93
CA LYS A 140 -2.20 3.16 -18.02
C LYS A 140 -3.43 2.97 -17.12
N LEU A 141 -3.88 4.03 -16.43
CA LEU A 141 -5.09 3.98 -15.58
C LEU A 141 -6.35 3.55 -16.34
N ARG A 142 -6.52 4.02 -17.58
CA ARG A 142 -7.67 3.67 -18.40
C ARG A 142 -7.63 2.19 -18.81
N LYS A 143 -6.45 1.66 -19.12
CA LYS A 143 -6.27 0.25 -19.45
C LYS A 143 -6.61 -0.64 -18.25
N ASP A 144 -6.09 -0.29 -17.07
CA ASP A 144 -6.31 -1.05 -15.84
C ASP A 144 -7.79 -1.05 -15.42
N ARG A 145 -8.54 0.04 -15.67
CA ARG A 145 -10.00 0.11 -15.42
C ARG A 145 -10.82 -0.79 -16.35
N VAL A 146 -10.37 -1.01 -17.59
CA VAL A 146 -11.09 -1.82 -18.58
C VAL A 146 -10.83 -3.32 -18.38
N GLU A 147 -9.73 -3.68 -17.73
CA GLU A 147 -9.31 -5.07 -17.51
C GLU A 147 -9.87 -5.72 -16.23
N ILE A 148 -10.69 -5.02 -15.42
CA ILE A 148 -11.41 -5.64 -14.29
C ILE A 148 -12.58 -6.47 -14.84
N PRO A 149 -12.54 -7.82 -14.80
CA PRO A 149 -13.69 -8.64 -15.15
C PRO A 149 -14.75 -8.46 -14.07
N LYS A 150 -16.01 -8.25 -14.50
CA LYS A 150 -17.17 -8.35 -13.61
C LYS A 150 -17.35 -9.77 -13.10
#